data_AF-A0A7W6X7Y6-F1
#
_entry.id   AF-A0A7W6X7Y6-F1
#
_cell.length_a   1.000
_cell.length_b   1.000
_cell.length_c   1.000
_cell.angle_alpha   90.00
_cell.angle_beta   90.00
_cell.angle_gamma   90.00
#
_symmetry.space_group_name_H-M   'P 1'
#
loop_
_entity.id
_entity.type
_entity.pdbx_description
1 polymer ?
#
loop_
_entity_poly.entity_id
_entity_poly.type
_entity_poly.pdbx_seq_one_letter_code
_entity_poly.pdbx_strand_id
1 'polypeptide(L)'
;MFRLLKAYRAGGPVALISKKRGKPSNRAYPAVLRTEAMALIKANYGDFGPTLAAEKLSERHGLHLGVETVRRWMLADGLWQDRRQRLKRVYQPRHRRDCVGELIQIDGSEHWWFEDRGPQCTLLVFIDDATSRLMHLRFAETESTFDYFAATRAYLQRGWPESQRSRPVMHFCRRLWKTTIGGLQRFLSVTRTFIAR
;
A
#
# COMPACT_ATOMS: atom_id res chain seq x y z
N MET A 1 -36.44 -20.85 -20.16
CA MET A 1 -36.24 -20.41 -18.76
C MET A 1 -35.59 -21.59 -18.03
N PHE A 2 -34.28 -21.74 -17.78
CA PHE A 2 -33.25 -20.89 -17.18
C PHE A 2 -31.85 -21.24 -17.75
N ARG A 3 -31.30 -20.41 -18.66
CA ARG A 3 -30.00 -20.67 -19.33
C ARG A 3 -28.84 -20.80 -18.35
N LEU A 4 -28.80 -19.95 -17.32
CA LEU A 4 -27.73 -19.93 -16.32
C LEU A 4 -27.81 -21.10 -15.34
N LEU A 5 -29.02 -21.51 -14.94
CA LEU A 5 -29.20 -22.69 -14.10
C LEU A 5 -28.76 -23.97 -14.83
N LYS A 6 -29.08 -24.08 -16.13
CA LYS A 6 -28.61 -25.19 -16.97
C LYS A 6 -27.09 -25.19 -17.10
N ALA A 7 -26.46 -24.02 -17.28
CA ALA A 7 -25.01 -23.88 -17.34
C ALA A 7 -24.35 -24.25 -16.00
N TYR A 8 -24.90 -23.78 -14.87
CA TYR A 8 -24.42 -24.10 -13.53
C TYR A 8 -24.51 -25.60 -13.22
N ARG A 9 -25.62 -26.26 -13.59
CA ARG A 9 -25.76 -27.71 -13.42
C ARG A 9 -24.75 -28.52 -14.24
N ALA A 10 -24.34 -28.02 -15.42
CA ALA A 10 -23.42 -28.73 -16.30
C ALA A 10 -21.93 -28.48 -16.01
N GLY A 11 -21.57 -27.30 -15.52
CA GLY A 11 -20.16 -26.89 -15.35
C GLY A 11 -19.86 -26.12 -14.07
N GLY A 12 -20.76 -26.19 -13.08
CA GLY A 12 -20.59 -25.59 -11.78
C GLY A 12 -20.44 -24.05 -11.80
N PRO A 13 -19.81 -23.47 -10.76
CA PRO A 13 -19.63 -22.02 -10.64
C PRO A 13 -18.85 -21.39 -11.81
N VAL A 14 -17.90 -22.13 -12.40
CA VAL A 14 -17.07 -21.66 -13.53
C VAL A 14 -17.93 -21.39 -14.77
N ALA A 15 -19.00 -22.17 -14.97
CA ALA A 15 -19.91 -22.00 -16.11
C ALA A 15 -20.75 -20.70 -16.05
N LEU A 16 -20.79 -20.01 -14.90
CA LEU A 16 -21.42 -18.70 -14.76
C LEU A 16 -20.51 -17.56 -15.25
N ILE A 17 -19.21 -17.82 -15.44
CA ILE A 17 -18.29 -16.83 -15.96
C ILE A 17 -18.68 -16.49 -17.40
N SER A 18 -18.81 -15.19 -17.71
CA SER A 18 -19.10 -14.73 -19.07
C SER A 18 -18.06 -15.29 -20.04
N LYS A 19 -18.52 -15.98 -21.08
CA LYS A 19 -17.68 -16.50 -22.16
C LYS A 19 -16.98 -15.42 -22.98
N LYS A 20 -17.37 -14.14 -22.79
CA LYS A 20 -16.71 -12.97 -23.39
C LYS A 20 -15.57 -12.44 -22.51
N ARG A 21 -15.44 -12.88 -21.26
CA ARG A 21 -14.36 -12.48 -20.36
C ARG A 21 -13.02 -12.92 -20.96
N GLY A 22 -12.07 -11.98 -21.04
CA GLY A 22 -10.74 -12.21 -21.63
C GLY A 22 -10.69 -12.15 -23.16
N LYS A 23 -11.82 -12.06 -23.86
CA LYS A 23 -11.84 -11.88 -25.32
C LYS A 23 -11.83 -10.38 -25.68
N PRO A 24 -11.10 -9.99 -26.73
CA PRO A 24 -11.17 -8.62 -27.24
C PRO A 24 -12.59 -8.28 -27.68
N SER A 25 -12.96 -7.00 -27.57
CA SER A 25 -14.26 -6.52 -28.03
C SER A 25 -14.38 -6.67 -29.54
N ASN A 26 -15.57 -7.03 -30.04
CA ASN A 26 -15.85 -7.03 -31.48
C ASN A 26 -15.76 -5.62 -32.11
N ARG A 27 -15.78 -4.56 -31.27
CA ARG A 27 -15.60 -3.16 -31.67
C ARG A 27 -14.17 -2.66 -31.38
N ALA A 28 -13.24 -3.55 -31.04
CA ALA A 28 -11.87 -3.15 -30.79
C ALA A 28 -11.21 -2.72 -32.10
N TYR A 29 -10.35 -1.70 -32.03
CA TYR A 29 -9.49 -1.35 -33.14
C TYR A 29 -8.52 -2.50 -33.47
N PRO A 30 -8.13 -2.65 -34.75
CA PRO A 30 -7.10 -3.60 -35.14
C PRO A 30 -5.81 -3.38 -34.35
N ALA A 31 -5.12 -4.47 -33.99
CA ALA A 31 -3.86 -4.39 -33.26
C ALA A 31 -2.76 -3.63 -34.05
N VAL A 32 -2.79 -3.74 -35.38
CA VAL A 32 -1.89 -3.02 -36.28
C VAL A 32 -2.04 -1.51 -36.10
N LEU A 33 -3.28 -1.00 -36.10
CA LEU A 33 -3.57 0.42 -35.91
C LEU A 33 -3.07 0.94 -34.55
N ARG A 34 -3.25 0.14 -33.49
CA ARG A 34 -2.70 0.49 -32.17
C ARG A 34 -1.18 0.62 -32.22
N THR A 35 -0.52 -0.32 -32.87
CA THR A 35 0.94 -0.39 -32.94
C THR A 35 1.49 0.82 -33.69
N GLU A 36 0.88 1.15 -34.83
CA GLU A 36 1.22 2.33 -35.63
C GLU A 36 1.02 3.64 -34.85
N ALA A 37 -0.16 3.84 -34.24
CA ALA A 37 -0.44 5.04 -33.46
C ALA A 37 0.52 5.22 -32.27
N MET A 38 0.87 4.13 -31.57
CA MET A 38 1.84 4.18 -30.47
C MET A 38 3.27 4.43 -30.94
N ALA A 39 3.68 3.89 -32.09
CA ALA A 39 4.98 4.18 -32.69
C ALA A 39 5.11 5.67 -33.05
N LEU A 40 4.08 6.25 -33.66
CA LEU A 40 4.04 7.67 -34.00
C LEU A 40 4.10 8.58 -32.77
N ILE A 41 3.37 8.23 -31.70
CA ILE A 41 3.41 8.97 -30.43
C ILE A 41 4.80 8.88 -29.80
N LYS A 42 5.41 7.69 -29.74
CA LYS A 42 6.77 7.51 -29.18
C LYS A 42 7.82 8.30 -29.95
N ALA A 43 7.72 8.32 -31.29
CA ALA A 43 8.70 8.98 -32.14
C ALA A 43 8.56 10.51 -32.14
N ASN A 44 7.34 11.04 -32.11
CA ASN A 44 7.09 12.45 -32.42
C ASN A 44 6.43 13.26 -31.30
N TYR A 45 5.79 12.61 -30.31
CA TYR A 45 4.89 13.26 -29.34
C TYR A 45 5.07 12.70 -27.91
N GLY A 46 6.31 12.40 -27.51
CA GLY A 46 6.60 11.74 -26.23
C GLY A 46 6.25 12.55 -24.98
N ASP A 47 6.21 13.87 -25.09
CA ASP A 47 5.85 14.83 -24.04
C ASP A 47 4.36 15.20 -24.02
N PHE A 48 3.57 14.71 -24.99
CA PHE A 48 2.20 15.15 -25.18
C PHE A 48 1.24 14.39 -24.25
N GLY A 49 0.22 15.10 -23.77
CA GLY A 49 -0.91 14.46 -23.11
C GLY A 49 -1.82 13.73 -24.12
N PRO A 50 -2.67 12.79 -23.66
CA PRO A 50 -3.54 12.01 -24.54
C PRO A 50 -4.45 12.83 -25.47
N THR A 51 -4.87 14.02 -25.03
CA THR A 51 -5.68 14.92 -25.84
C THR A 51 -4.89 15.46 -27.03
N LEU A 52 -3.74 16.07 -26.78
CA LEU A 52 -2.90 16.66 -27.82
C LEU A 52 -2.31 15.59 -28.74
N ALA A 53 -1.98 14.42 -28.20
CA ALA A 53 -1.57 13.26 -28.99
C ALA A 53 -2.69 12.81 -29.96
N ALA A 54 -3.95 12.76 -29.50
CA ALA A 54 -5.08 12.43 -30.37
C ALA A 54 -5.30 13.48 -31.47
N GLU A 55 -5.18 14.77 -31.14
CA GLU A 55 -5.27 15.86 -32.11
C GLU A 55 -4.18 15.73 -33.19
N LYS A 56 -2.91 15.50 -32.81
CA LYS A 56 -1.82 15.36 -33.80
C LYS A 56 -1.87 14.08 -34.60
N LEU A 57 -2.38 12.99 -34.03
CA LEU A 57 -2.67 11.78 -34.81
C LEU A 57 -3.72 12.04 -35.88
N SER A 58 -4.76 12.81 -35.55
CA SER A 58 -5.80 13.21 -36.53
C SER A 58 -5.26 14.16 -37.59
N GLU A 59 -4.62 15.25 -37.18
CA GLU A 59 -4.19 16.34 -38.09
C GLU A 59 -3.07 15.93 -39.04
N ARG A 60 -2.05 15.20 -38.54
CA ARG A 60 -0.82 14.94 -39.30
C ARG A 60 -0.76 13.55 -39.90
N HIS A 61 -1.50 12.60 -39.34
CA HIS A 61 -1.43 11.18 -39.71
C HIS A 61 -2.78 10.60 -40.16
N GLY A 62 -3.86 11.39 -40.16
CA GLY A 62 -5.20 10.95 -40.57
C GLY A 62 -5.83 9.90 -39.64
N LEU A 63 -5.28 9.70 -38.45
CA LEU A 63 -5.72 8.68 -37.49
C LEU A 63 -6.74 9.26 -36.51
N HIS A 64 -8.02 9.13 -36.85
CA HIS A 64 -9.13 9.59 -36.01
C HIS A 64 -9.42 8.61 -34.86
N LEU A 65 -8.73 8.81 -33.74
CA LEU A 65 -8.90 8.03 -32.52
C LEU A 65 -9.53 8.89 -31.41
N GLY A 66 -10.48 8.31 -30.68
CA GLY A 66 -11.02 8.96 -29.48
C GLY A 66 -9.95 9.13 -28.40
N VAL A 67 -9.98 10.26 -27.70
CA VAL A 67 -9.01 10.62 -26.63
C VAL A 67 -8.87 9.53 -25.58
N GLU A 68 -9.98 8.90 -25.15
CA GLU A 68 -9.95 7.82 -24.16
C GLU A 68 -9.30 6.52 -24.68
N THR A 69 -9.33 6.29 -26.00
CA THR A 69 -8.59 5.17 -26.60
C THR A 69 -7.09 5.44 -26.56
N VAL A 70 -6.68 6.64 -26.96
CA VAL A 70 -5.28 7.07 -26.92
C VAL A 70 -4.75 7.04 -25.49
N ARG A 71 -5.50 7.58 -24.52
CA ARG A 71 -5.16 7.55 -23.09
C ARG A 71 -4.92 6.12 -22.60
N ARG A 72 -5.84 5.18 -22.88
CA ARG A 72 -5.69 3.78 -22.45
C ARG A 72 -4.48 3.10 -23.08
N TRP A 73 -4.18 3.39 -24.34
CA TRP A 73 -3.00 2.83 -25.00
C TRP A 73 -1.70 3.42 -24.46
N MET A 74 -1.64 4.73 -24.23
CA MET A 74 -0.47 5.38 -23.61
C MET A 74 -0.23 4.91 -22.18
N LEU A 75 -1.28 4.65 -21.39
CA LEU A 75 -1.17 4.04 -20.06
C LEU A 75 -0.60 2.62 -20.14
N ALA A 76 -1.08 1.81 -21.08
CA ALA A 76 -0.61 0.43 -21.26
C ALA A 76 0.85 0.36 -21.72
N ASP A 77 1.29 1.33 -22.52
CA ASP A 77 2.67 1.44 -23.01
C ASP A 77 3.60 2.25 -22.07
N GLY A 78 3.09 2.73 -20.93
CA GLY A 78 3.86 3.51 -19.96
C GLY A 78 4.25 4.93 -20.40
N LEU A 79 3.70 5.40 -21.53
CA LEU A 79 3.96 6.74 -22.08
C LEU A 79 3.22 7.84 -21.34
N TRP A 80 2.18 7.48 -20.59
CA TRP A 80 1.42 8.41 -19.79
C TRP A 80 1.13 7.80 -18.43
N GLN A 81 1.29 8.60 -17.39
CA GLN A 81 0.89 8.21 -16.03
C GLN A 81 -0.27 9.09 -15.58
N ASP A 82 -1.22 8.48 -14.87
CA ASP A 82 -2.34 9.25 -14.33
C ASP A 82 -1.81 10.32 -13.35
N ARG A 83 -2.45 11.50 -13.32
CA ARG A 83 -2.09 12.60 -12.40
C ARG A 83 -2.01 12.11 -10.96
N ARG A 84 -2.91 11.21 -10.54
CA ARG A 84 -2.91 10.62 -9.20
C ARG A 84 -1.71 9.72 -8.93
N GLN A 85 -1.16 9.08 -9.96
CA GLN A 85 0.06 8.26 -9.85
C GLN A 85 1.31 9.14 -9.86
N ARG A 86 1.29 10.26 -10.59
CA ARG A 86 2.39 11.23 -10.66
C ARG A 86 2.58 12.03 -9.37
N LEU A 87 1.48 12.35 -8.67
CA LEU A 87 1.54 13.12 -7.43
C LEU A 87 1.86 12.21 -6.25
N LYS A 88 3.03 12.41 -5.63
CA LYS A 88 3.34 11.78 -4.34
C LYS A 88 2.28 12.20 -3.32
N ARG A 89 1.72 11.22 -2.60
CA ARG A 89 0.79 11.50 -1.50
C ARG A 89 1.54 12.32 -0.44
N VAL A 90 1.12 13.57 -0.25
CA VAL A 90 1.68 14.42 0.81
C VAL A 90 1.10 13.94 2.13
N TYR A 91 1.95 13.47 3.03
CA TYR A 91 1.57 13.13 4.40
C TYR A 91 1.74 14.37 5.27
N GLN A 92 0.65 14.85 5.85
CA GLN A 92 0.71 15.95 6.82
C GLN A 92 1.26 15.41 8.15
N PRO A 93 2.31 16.03 8.72
CA PRO A 93 2.75 15.72 10.07
C PRO A 93 1.61 15.95 11.07
N ARG A 94 1.41 15.03 12.01
CA ARG A 94 0.52 15.23 13.16
C ARG A 94 1.23 16.12 14.18
N HIS A 95 0.47 16.95 14.93
CA HIS A 95 1.01 17.63 16.11
C HIS A 95 1.42 16.62 17.19
N ARG A 96 2.52 16.88 17.89
CA ARG A 96 2.99 16.06 19.03
C ARG A 96 2.03 16.17 20.22
N ARG A 97 2.12 15.25 21.17
CA ARG A 97 1.46 15.40 22.48
C ARG A 97 2.12 16.49 23.31
N ASP A 98 1.38 17.03 24.27
CA ASP A 98 1.83 18.17 25.07
C ASP A 98 2.66 17.70 26.28
N CYS A 99 2.36 16.50 26.81
CA CYS A 99 3.06 15.97 27.98
C CYS A 99 3.76 14.62 27.73
N VAL A 100 4.89 14.42 28.40
CA VAL A 100 5.71 13.19 28.36
C VAL A 100 4.92 12.00 28.87
N GLY A 101 4.57 11.04 28.01
CA GLY A 101 3.81 9.85 28.36
C GLY A 101 2.34 9.87 27.90
N GLU A 102 1.83 10.99 27.37
CA GLU A 102 0.48 10.96 26.80
C GLU A 102 0.38 9.99 25.60
N LEU A 103 1.47 9.86 24.83
CA LEU A 103 1.59 8.91 23.74
C LEU A 103 2.99 8.33 23.70
N ILE A 104 3.07 7.01 23.86
CA ILE A 104 4.30 6.25 23.63
C ILE A 104 4.21 5.54 22.29
N GLN A 105 5.13 5.86 21.39
CA GLN A 105 5.32 5.16 20.14
C GLN A 105 6.25 3.98 20.39
N ILE A 106 5.78 2.78 20.07
CA ILE A 106 6.53 1.55 20.21
C ILE A 106 6.88 1.08 18.81
N ASP A 107 8.16 0.88 18.53
CA ASP A 107 8.64 0.33 17.26
C ASP A 107 9.67 -0.79 17.48
N GLY A 108 9.77 -1.68 16.51
CA GLY A 108 10.74 -2.76 16.46
C GLY A 108 11.79 -2.50 15.38
N SER A 109 13.06 -2.68 15.71
CA SER A 109 14.15 -2.59 14.75
C SER A 109 14.96 -3.88 14.74
N GLU A 110 14.74 -4.68 13.70
CA GLU A 110 15.45 -5.94 13.47
C GLU A 110 16.80 -5.64 12.80
N HIS A 111 17.91 -5.95 13.47
CA HIS A 111 19.25 -5.63 13.01
C HIS A 111 20.30 -6.56 13.64
N TRP A 112 21.50 -6.61 13.04
CA TRP A 112 22.72 -7.14 13.65
C TRP A 112 23.22 -6.20 14.75
N TRP A 113 22.45 -6.04 15.82
CA TRP A 113 22.78 -5.11 16.91
C TRP A 113 24.07 -5.44 17.64
N PHE A 114 24.49 -6.70 17.57
CA PHE A 114 25.74 -7.20 18.15
C PHE A 114 26.79 -7.49 17.08
N GLU A 115 26.58 -7.03 15.84
CA GLU A 115 27.48 -7.28 14.71
C GLU A 115 27.74 -8.78 14.55
N ASP A 116 28.99 -9.21 14.69
CA ASP A 116 29.51 -10.57 14.61
C ASP A 116 29.55 -11.31 15.97
N ARG A 117 29.16 -10.64 17.07
CA ARG A 117 29.15 -11.21 18.42
C ARG A 117 27.86 -11.94 18.79
N GLY A 118 26.85 -11.92 17.93
CA GLY A 118 25.58 -12.56 18.20
C GLY A 118 24.65 -12.61 17.00
N PRO A 119 23.55 -13.37 17.08
CA PRO A 119 22.56 -13.42 16.02
C PRO A 119 21.85 -12.08 15.85
N GLN A 120 21.26 -11.88 14.67
CA GLN A 120 20.30 -10.81 14.43
C GLN A 120 19.16 -10.91 15.45
N CYS A 121 18.73 -9.75 15.96
CA CYS A 121 17.62 -9.66 16.90
C CYS A 121 16.84 -8.35 16.71
N THR A 122 15.71 -8.23 17.38
CA THR A 122 14.87 -7.04 17.35
C THR A 122 15.07 -6.21 18.61
N LEU A 123 15.41 -4.93 18.44
CA LEU A 123 15.33 -3.94 19.51
C LEU A 123 13.93 -3.33 19.52
N LEU A 124 13.18 -3.58 20.59
CA LEU A 124 11.92 -2.90 20.87
C LEU A 124 12.20 -1.57 21.56
N VAL A 125 11.73 -0.49 20.96
CA VAL A 125 12.00 0.89 21.39
C VAL A 125 10.70 1.58 21.73
N PHE A 126 10.64 2.17 22.93
CA PHE A 126 9.52 2.99 23.39
C PHE A 126 9.98 4.45 23.34
N ILE A 127 9.32 5.25 22.52
CA ILE A 127 9.65 6.65 22.26
C ILE A 127 8.49 7.51 22.72
N ASP A 128 8.75 8.50 23.56
CA ASP A 128 7.77 9.50 23.93
C ASP A 128 7.48 10.46 22.75
N ASP A 129 6.21 10.65 22.39
CA ASP A 129 5.82 11.50 21.26
C ASP A 129 6.08 12.99 21.52
N ALA A 130 5.97 13.46 22.76
CA ALA A 130 6.16 14.86 23.12
C ALA A 130 7.63 15.28 22.95
N THR A 131 8.55 14.49 23.52
CA THR A 131 9.97 14.84 23.65
C THR A 131 10.91 14.03 22.77
N SER A 132 10.44 12.96 22.13
CA SER A 132 11.28 11.97 21.44
C SER A 132 12.26 11.22 22.36
N ARG A 133 12.05 11.26 23.68
CA ARG A 133 12.88 10.54 24.65
C ARG A 133 12.68 9.03 24.52
N LEU A 134 13.78 8.28 24.59
CA LEU A 134 13.74 6.83 24.73
C LEU A 134 13.32 6.47 26.16
N MET A 135 12.15 5.85 26.29
CA MET A 135 11.50 5.54 27.57
C MET A 135 11.81 4.11 28.02
N HIS A 136 11.95 3.18 27.07
CA HIS A 136 12.27 1.78 27.33
C HIS A 136 12.90 1.15 26.10
N LEU A 137 13.84 0.24 26.34
CA LEU A 137 14.57 -0.51 25.33
C LEU A 137 14.61 -1.97 25.77
N ARG A 138 14.30 -2.89 24.86
CA ARG A 138 14.41 -4.32 25.12
C ARG A 138 14.81 -5.07 23.86
N PHE A 139 15.86 -5.88 23.96
CA PHE A 139 16.18 -6.87 22.95
C PHE A 139 15.22 -8.06 23.05
N ALA A 140 14.73 -8.50 21.90
CA ALA A 140 13.94 -9.71 21.72
C ALA A 140 14.51 -10.49 20.52
N GLU A 141 14.45 -11.82 20.57
CA GLU A 141 14.96 -12.65 19.47
C GLU A 141 14.24 -12.34 18.15
N THR A 142 12.91 -12.15 18.21
CA THR A 142 12.08 -11.77 17.07
C THR A 142 11.04 -10.73 17.49
N GLU A 143 10.38 -10.09 16.52
CA GLU A 143 9.28 -9.16 16.79
C GLU A 143 7.96 -9.93 16.94
N SER A 144 7.64 -10.39 18.16
CA SER A 144 6.38 -11.08 18.45
C SER A 144 5.43 -10.26 19.33
N THR A 145 4.13 -10.62 19.31
CA THR A 145 3.14 -10.03 20.21
C THR A 145 3.48 -10.26 21.69
N PHE A 146 4.02 -11.43 22.02
CA PHE A 146 4.42 -11.75 23.39
C PHE A 146 5.59 -10.89 23.86
N ASP A 147 6.55 -10.61 22.97
CA ASP A 147 7.68 -9.72 23.26
C ASP A 147 7.20 -8.28 23.51
N TYR A 148 6.26 -7.79 22.71
CA TYR A 148 5.63 -6.50 22.95
C TYR A 148 4.91 -6.43 24.30
N PHE A 149 4.16 -7.47 24.68
CA PHE A 149 3.49 -7.52 25.99
C PHE A 149 4.48 -7.60 27.15
N ALA A 150 5.54 -8.39 27.01
CA ALA A 150 6.56 -8.51 28.02
C ALA A 150 7.36 -7.20 28.18
N ALA A 151 7.71 -6.53 27.07
CA ALA A 151 8.35 -5.22 27.06
C ALA A 151 7.45 -4.15 27.69
N THR A 152 6.18 -4.14 27.30
CA THR A 152 5.17 -3.21 27.84
C THR A 152 5.01 -3.39 29.35
N ARG A 153 4.90 -4.64 29.82
CA ARG A 153 4.78 -4.93 31.26
C ARG A 153 6.00 -4.43 32.03
N ALA A 154 7.20 -4.73 31.54
CA ALA A 154 8.45 -4.27 32.15
C ALA A 154 8.53 -2.75 32.19
N TYR A 155 8.11 -2.07 31.12
CA TYR A 155 8.04 -0.61 31.06
C TYR A 155 7.10 -0.04 32.13
N LEU A 156 5.86 -0.54 32.22
CA LEU A 156 4.89 -0.07 33.20
C LEU A 156 5.36 -0.31 34.65
N GLN A 157 6.00 -1.44 34.91
CA GLN A 157 6.54 -1.79 36.24
C GLN A 157 7.71 -0.91 36.67
N ARG A 158 8.49 -0.36 35.73
CA ARG A 158 9.66 0.49 36.03
C ARG A 158 9.30 1.89 36.55
N GLY A 159 8.01 2.22 36.56
CA GLY A 159 7.52 3.52 36.98
C GLY A 159 7.15 4.37 35.77
N TRP A 160 5.91 4.15 35.30
CA TRP A 160 5.22 5.18 34.54
C TRP A 160 5.20 6.48 35.36
N PRO A 161 5.48 7.67 34.77
CA PRO A 161 5.46 8.92 35.53
C PRO A 161 4.09 9.13 36.19
N GLU A 162 4.05 8.99 37.51
CA GLU A 162 2.83 9.00 38.33
C GLU A 162 2.12 10.37 38.34
N SER A 163 2.79 11.41 37.83
CA SER A 163 2.24 12.76 37.65
C SER A 163 1.17 12.87 36.56
N GLN A 164 0.91 11.80 35.79
CA GLN A 164 -0.07 11.82 34.70
C GLN A 164 -1.39 11.15 35.09
N ARG A 165 -2.46 11.96 35.15
CA ARG A 165 -3.84 11.54 35.48
C ARG A 165 -4.47 10.57 34.46
N SER A 166 -3.82 10.30 33.33
CA SER A 166 -4.35 9.48 32.24
C SER A 166 -3.37 8.37 31.88
N ARG A 167 -3.89 7.16 31.65
CA ARG A 167 -3.09 6.00 31.23
C ARG A 167 -2.41 6.27 29.89
N PRO A 168 -1.18 5.78 29.67
CA PRO A 168 -0.49 5.93 28.39
C PRO A 168 -1.36 5.44 27.25
N VAL A 169 -1.46 6.27 26.22
CA VAL A 169 -1.83 5.77 24.90
C VAL A 169 -0.59 5.14 24.29
N MET A 170 -0.63 3.83 24.04
CA MET A 170 0.47 3.15 23.36
C MET A 170 0.12 2.91 21.90
N HIS A 171 1.06 3.29 21.03
CA HIS A 171 0.92 3.21 19.60
C HIS A 171 2.02 2.35 19.00
N PHE A 172 1.64 1.21 18.43
CA PHE A 172 2.57 0.33 17.76
C PHE A 172 2.78 0.81 16.32
N CYS A 173 3.99 1.25 16.01
CA CYS A 173 4.36 1.82 14.72
C CYS A 173 5.00 0.77 13.81
N ARG A 174 4.39 -0.42 13.66
CA ARG A 174 4.82 -1.36 12.61
C ARG A 174 3.69 -1.95 11.79
N ARG A 175 3.95 -1.97 10.48
CA ARG A 175 3.10 -2.38 9.36
C ARG A 175 3.18 -3.90 9.12
N LEU A 176 3.28 -4.72 10.17
CA LEU A 176 3.44 -6.18 10.06
C LEU A 176 2.43 -6.91 10.95
N TRP A 177 1.20 -7.02 10.46
CA TRP A 177 0.38 -8.19 10.74
C TRP A 177 0.30 -9.00 9.44
N LYS A 178 1.25 -9.92 9.23
CA LYS A 178 1.10 -10.97 8.23
C LYS A 178 0.28 -12.09 8.88
N THR A 179 -1.03 -11.95 8.91
CA THR A 179 -1.89 -13.11 9.19
C THR A 179 -2.01 -13.91 7.91
N THR A 180 -1.28 -15.01 7.78
CA THR A 180 -1.54 -15.98 6.70
C THR A 180 -2.82 -16.72 7.05
N ILE A 181 -3.96 -16.29 6.50
CA ILE A 181 -5.18 -17.10 6.43
C ILE A 181 -5.48 -17.29 4.94
N GLY A 182 -5.26 -18.50 4.43
CA GLY A 182 -5.75 -18.91 3.11
C GLY A 182 -5.10 -18.27 1.88
N GLY A 183 -3.82 -17.85 1.94
CA GLY A 183 -3.06 -17.50 0.73
C GLY A 183 -3.44 -16.19 0.02
N LEU A 184 -4.27 -15.34 0.61
CA LEU A 184 -4.55 -14.00 0.10
C LEU A 184 -3.91 -12.92 0.97
N GLN A 185 -2.94 -12.19 0.41
CA GLN A 185 -2.36 -11.01 1.03
C GLN A 185 -3.41 -9.88 1.04
N ARG A 186 -3.92 -9.53 2.23
CA ARG A 186 -4.70 -8.30 2.43
C ARG A 186 -3.95 -7.36 3.37
N PHE A 187 -3.64 -6.17 2.88
CA PHE A 187 -3.17 -5.06 3.71
C PHE A 187 -4.36 -4.49 4.49
N LEU A 188 -4.36 -4.69 5.81
CA LEU A 188 -5.20 -3.91 6.73
C LEU A 188 -4.27 -2.97 7.49
N SER A 189 -4.38 -1.65 7.27
CA SER A 189 -3.73 -0.67 8.14
C SER A 189 -4.49 -0.62 9.46
N VAL A 190 -4.15 -1.49 10.40
CA VAL A 190 -4.66 -1.39 11.76
C VAL A 190 -3.60 -0.67 12.58
N THR A 191 -3.64 0.66 12.58
CA THR A 191 -3.08 1.43 13.69
C THR A 191 -3.88 1.06 14.92
N ARG A 192 -3.32 0.18 15.74
CA ARG A 192 -4.00 -0.36 16.92
C ARG A 192 -3.52 0.43 18.12
N THR A 193 -4.27 1.47 18.43
CA THR A 193 -4.12 2.22 19.67
C THR A 193 -4.65 1.36 20.80
N PHE A 194 -3.80 1.03 21.77
CA PHE A 194 -4.22 0.35 22.99
C PHE A 194 -4.02 1.28 24.17
N ILE A 195 -5.03 1.38 25.03
CA ILE A 195 -4.91 1.97 26.36
C ILE A 195 -4.34 0.87 27.24
N ALA A 196 -3.14 1.07 27.79
CA ALA A 196 -2.54 0.12 28.74
C ALA A 196 -3.54 -0.14 29.87
N ARG A 197 -4.00 -1.39 30.02
CA ARG A 197 -4.95 -1.76 31.08
C ARG A 197 -4.27 -2.30 32.33
#